data_AF-A0A4V6DF69-F1
#
_entry.id   AF-A0A4V6DF69-F1
#
_cell.length_a   1.000
_cell.length_b   1.000
_cell.length_c   1.000
_cell.angle_alpha   90.00
_cell.angle_beta   90.00
_cell.angle_gamma   90.00
#
_symmetry.space_group_name_H-M   'P 1'
#
loop_
_entity.id
_entity.type
_entity.pdbx_description
1 polymer ?
#
loop_
_entity_poly.entity_id
_entity_poly.type
_entity_poly.pdbx_seq_one_letter_code
_entity_poly.pdbx_strand_id
1 'polypeptide(L)'
;ARHHCLRDVKTAVIKESLRIAGLITARTVLQAPNECLQFQDWVIPRNTPVGMTTSDLMLDAAAFPEPKRFDPGRWEPSHPLYAQSTRHFVAFSRGHRNCIGLNLAWAQMYIALAKILRRFELELFDVVRERDIDHHRDCFLGEPRDDTRGVRVKVVGLLE
;
A
#
# COMPACT_ATOMS: atom_id res chain seq x y z
N ALA A 1 13.09 -11.51 22.49
CA ALA A 1 13.17 -10.05 22.22
C ALA A 1 13.62 -9.74 20.78
N ARG A 2 14.83 -10.11 20.33
CA ARG A 2 15.35 -9.76 18.99
C ARG A 2 14.54 -10.28 17.78
N HIS A 3 13.90 -11.44 17.90
CA HIS A 3 13.05 -11.99 16.83
C HIS A 3 11.67 -11.31 16.68
N HIS A 4 11.20 -10.59 17.71
CA HIS A 4 9.93 -9.84 17.64
C HIS A 4 10.15 -8.53 16.86
N CYS A 5 11.14 -7.74 17.29
CA CYS A 5 11.59 -6.51 16.64
C CYS A 5 11.89 -6.67 15.13
N LEU A 6 12.53 -7.77 14.71
CA LEU A 6 12.79 -8.03 13.28
C LEU A 6 11.54 -8.42 12.47
N ARG A 7 10.51 -9.00 13.09
CA ARG A 7 9.21 -9.24 12.41
C ARG A 7 8.48 -7.91 12.19
N ASP A 8 8.61 -6.99 13.13
CA ASP A 8 7.93 -5.70 13.13
C ASP A 8 8.48 -4.80 12.01
N VAL A 9 9.81 -4.72 11.86
CA VAL A 9 10.44 -3.89 10.80
C VAL A 9 10.07 -4.36 9.38
N LYS A 10 10.08 -5.66 9.11
CA LYS A 10 9.70 -6.20 7.78
C LYS A 10 8.25 -5.87 7.43
N THR A 11 7.37 -6.01 8.42
CA THR A 11 5.94 -5.70 8.26
C THR A 11 5.73 -4.21 8.02
N ALA A 12 6.42 -3.36 8.77
CA ALA A 12 6.39 -1.91 8.64
C ALA A 12 6.83 -1.45 7.25
N VAL A 13 7.94 -1.99 6.73
CA VAL A 13 8.44 -1.71 5.37
C VAL A 13 7.39 -2.10 4.33
N ILE A 14 6.79 -3.30 4.44
CA ILE A 14 5.77 -3.74 3.48
C ILE A 14 4.52 -2.85 3.55
N LYS A 15 4.03 -2.51 4.76
CA LYS A 15 2.89 -1.60 4.92
C LYS A 15 3.17 -0.24 4.30
N GLU A 16 4.34 0.32 4.53
CA GLU A 16 4.71 1.63 3.98
C GLU A 16 4.85 1.59 2.45
N SER A 17 5.44 0.52 1.91
CA SER A 17 5.50 0.31 0.46
C SER A 17 4.11 0.24 -0.15
N LEU A 18 3.19 -0.54 0.42
CA LEU A 18 1.82 -0.65 -0.07
C LEU A 18 1.04 0.67 0.03
N ARG A 19 1.26 1.45 1.09
CA ARG A 19 0.63 2.76 1.29
C ARG A 19 1.06 3.75 0.22
N ILE A 20 2.37 3.90 0.02
CA ILE A 20 2.93 4.88 -0.92
C ILE A 20 2.71 4.46 -2.37
N ALA A 21 2.83 3.16 -2.66
CA ALA A 21 2.64 2.65 -4.01
C ALA A 21 1.22 2.79 -4.52
N GLY A 22 0.21 2.98 -3.66
CA GLY A 22 -1.14 3.37 -4.06
C GLY A 22 -1.75 2.51 -5.17
N LEU A 23 -1.43 1.20 -5.20
CA LEU A 23 -1.50 0.37 -6.41
C LEU A 23 -2.83 0.40 -7.16
N ILE A 24 -3.95 0.44 -6.43
CA ILE A 24 -5.30 0.51 -7.00
C ILE A 24 -5.69 1.99 -7.10
N THR A 25 -5.77 2.49 -8.33
CA THR A 25 -6.15 3.88 -8.66
C THR A 25 -7.64 4.01 -8.93
N ALA A 26 -8.29 2.92 -9.37
CA ALA A 26 -9.73 2.90 -9.57
C ALA A 26 -10.51 2.84 -8.23
N ARG A 27 -11.72 3.40 -8.25
CA ARG A 27 -12.61 3.36 -7.08
C ARG A 27 -13.25 1.98 -6.95
N THR A 28 -13.01 1.33 -5.82
CA THR A 28 -13.72 0.10 -5.45
C THR A 28 -15.12 0.45 -4.96
N VAL A 29 -16.13 0.23 -5.80
CA VAL A 29 -17.51 0.57 -5.50
C VAL A 29 -18.24 -0.55 -4.75
N LEU A 30 -19.05 -0.16 -3.79
CA LEU A 30 -20.00 -1.01 -3.07
C LEU A 30 -21.40 -0.39 -3.19
N GLN A 31 -22.42 -1.23 -3.09
CA GLN A 31 -23.82 -0.83 -3.14
C GLN A 31 -24.60 -1.56 -2.04
N ALA A 32 -25.52 -0.83 -1.41
CA ALA A 32 -26.50 -1.40 -0.50
C ALA A 32 -27.84 -1.53 -1.26
N PRO A 33 -28.23 -2.73 -1.71
CA PRO A 33 -29.37 -2.86 -2.61
C PRO A 33 -30.71 -2.72 -1.91
N ASN A 34 -30.77 -3.11 -0.63
CA ASN A 34 -32.02 -3.32 0.10
C ASN A 34 -32.26 -2.27 1.20
N GLU A 35 -31.32 -1.36 1.46
CA GLU A 35 -31.42 -0.34 2.51
C GLU A 35 -30.84 1.01 2.08
N CYS A 36 -31.42 2.10 2.59
CA CYS A 36 -30.80 3.42 2.48
C CYS A 36 -29.70 3.51 3.55
N LEU A 37 -28.55 4.08 3.21
CA LEU A 37 -27.45 4.26 4.16
C LEU A 37 -27.56 5.66 4.79
N GLN A 38 -27.41 5.75 6.11
CA GLN A 38 -27.28 7.04 6.80
C GLN A 38 -25.80 7.39 6.94
N PHE A 39 -25.39 8.56 6.47
CA PHE A 39 -24.06 9.11 6.71
C PHE A 39 -24.17 10.52 7.26
N GLN A 40 -23.91 10.69 8.56
CA GLN A 40 -24.13 11.96 9.27
C GLN A 40 -25.57 12.45 9.03
N ASP A 41 -25.76 13.65 8.47
CA ASP A 41 -27.08 14.21 8.15
C ASP A 41 -27.61 13.77 6.77
N TRP A 42 -26.84 13.00 6.01
CA TRP A 42 -27.17 12.58 4.65
C TRP A 42 -27.82 11.19 4.62
N VAL A 43 -28.88 11.07 3.82
CA VAL A 43 -29.49 9.78 3.46
C VAL A 43 -29.01 9.41 2.06
N ILE A 44 -28.26 8.33 1.93
CA ILE A 44 -27.82 7.75 0.66
C ILE A 44 -28.87 6.72 0.22
N PRO A 45 -29.54 6.92 -0.92
CA PRO A 45 -30.58 6.01 -1.39
C PRO A 45 -30.08 4.59 -1.64
N ARG A 46 -30.97 3.61 -1.52
CA ARG A 46 -30.77 2.23 -1.98
C ARG A 46 -30.17 2.18 -3.38
N ASN A 47 -29.32 1.19 -3.64
CA ASN A 47 -28.63 0.95 -4.91
C ASN A 47 -27.68 2.07 -5.37
N THR A 48 -27.40 3.07 -4.56
CA THR A 48 -26.40 4.09 -4.90
C THR A 48 -24.99 3.49 -4.85
N PRO A 49 -24.20 3.54 -5.95
CA PRO A 49 -22.79 3.15 -5.90
C PRO A 49 -21.99 4.14 -5.04
N VAL A 50 -21.32 3.63 -4.03
CA VAL A 50 -20.41 4.39 -3.16
C VAL A 50 -19.03 3.75 -3.25
N GLY A 51 -18.02 4.55 -3.56
CA GLY A 51 -16.64 4.08 -3.63
C GLY A 51 -15.69 5.15 -3.14
N MET A 52 -14.45 4.75 -2.87
CA MET A 52 -13.38 5.64 -2.47
C MET A 52 -12.14 5.38 -3.31
N THR A 53 -11.35 6.42 -3.53
CA THR A 53 -10.00 6.28 -4.06
C THR A 53 -9.08 5.92 -2.89
N THR A 54 -8.66 4.67 -2.78
CA THR A 54 -7.88 4.20 -1.63
C THR A 54 -6.46 4.79 -1.61
N SER A 55 -5.87 5.03 -2.77
CA SER A 55 -4.58 5.71 -2.92
C SER A 55 -4.61 7.13 -2.36
N ASP A 56 -5.64 7.92 -2.69
CA ASP A 56 -5.83 9.28 -2.15
C ASP A 56 -5.91 9.27 -0.62
N LEU A 57 -6.67 8.35 -0.02
CA LEU A 57 -6.76 8.23 1.44
C LEU A 57 -5.40 7.89 2.08
N MET A 58 -4.65 6.98 1.44
CA MET A 58 -3.35 6.54 1.93
C MET A 58 -2.23 7.57 1.71
N LEU A 59 -2.48 8.58 0.86
CA LEU A 59 -1.59 9.72 0.59
C LEU A 59 -2.12 11.04 1.15
N ASP A 60 -3.23 11.01 1.90
CA ASP A 60 -3.79 12.20 2.56
C ASP A 60 -2.86 12.65 3.69
N ALA A 61 -2.38 13.90 3.61
CA ALA A 61 -1.49 14.50 4.60
C ALA A 61 -2.14 14.65 5.99
N ALA A 62 -3.48 14.72 6.06
CA ALA A 62 -4.21 14.76 7.33
C ALA A 62 -4.13 13.41 8.07
N ALA A 63 -4.07 12.30 7.33
CA ALA A 63 -3.92 10.96 7.88
C ALA A 63 -2.44 10.53 8.02
N PHE A 64 -1.60 10.97 7.08
CA PHE A 64 -0.19 10.62 6.97
C PHE A 64 0.66 11.88 6.72
N PRO A 65 1.18 12.54 7.76
CA PRO A 65 2.12 13.63 7.59
C PRO A 65 3.32 13.22 6.74
N GLU A 66 3.77 14.14 5.87
CA GLU A 66 4.75 13.87 4.83
C GLU A 66 4.38 12.61 3.99
N PRO A 67 3.20 12.58 3.34
CA PRO A 67 2.61 11.34 2.84
C PRO A 67 3.46 10.64 1.76
N LYS A 68 4.31 11.39 1.05
CA LYS A 68 5.22 10.85 0.03
C LYS A 68 6.56 10.37 0.60
N ARG A 69 6.87 10.67 1.87
CA ARG A 69 8.09 10.19 2.53
C ARG A 69 7.91 8.72 2.91
N PHE A 70 8.87 7.91 2.51
CA PHE A 70 8.95 6.51 2.92
C PHE A 70 9.43 6.43 4.38
N ASP A 71 8.50 6.21 5.31
CA ASP A 71 8.79 6.13 6.73
C ASP A 71 8.15 4.88 7.36
N PRO A 72 8.88 3.75 7.43
CA PRO A 72 8.40 2.56 8.13
C PRO A 72 8.15 2.78 9.63
N GLY A 73 8.81 3.76 10.26
CA GLY A 73 8.68 4.05 11.69
C GLY A 73 7.26 4.42 12.11
N ARG A 74 6.42 4.91 11.19
CA ARG A 74 5.00 5.21 11.46
C ARG A 74 4.16 3.99 11.88
N TRP A 75 4.65 2.79 11.59
CA TRP A 75 3.99 1.52 11.90
C TRP A 75 4.47 0.90 13.21
N GLU A 76 5.39 1.56 13.92
CA GLU A 76 5.81 1.13 15.25
C GLU A 76 4.71 1.45 16.27
N PRO A 77 4.33 0.53 17.17
CA PRO A 77 3.30 0.78 18.18
C PRO A 77 3.57 1.99 19.10
N SER A 78 4.84 2.36 19.29
CA SER A 78 5.24 3.54 20.07
C SER A 78 5.11 4.87 19.31
N HIS A 79 4.87 4.83 17.99
CA HIS A 79 4.73 6.03 17.18
C HIS A 79 3.43 6.78 17.54
N PRO A 80 3.45 8.11 17.73
CA PRO A 80 2.26 8.88 18.15
C PRO A 80 1.05 8.71 17.21
N LEU A 81 1.32 8.54 15.92
CA LEU A 81 0.30 8.37 14.88
C LEU A 81 0.01 6.90 14.53
N TYR A 82 0.48 5.93 15.31
CA TYR A 82 0.32 4.50 15.01
C TYR A 82 -1.16 4.11 14.83
N ALA A 83 -2.02 4.53 15.75
CA ALA A 83 -3.45 4.22 15.70
C ALA A 83 -4.13 4.84 14.47
N GLN A 84 -3.80 6.09 14.15
CA GLN A 84 -4.31 6.79 12.97
C GLN A 84 -3.82 6.14 11.68
N SER A 85 -2.52 5.86 11.57
CA SER A 85 -1.91 5.21 10.41
C SER A 85 -2.54 3.84 10.18
N THR A 86 -2.69 3.06 11.24
CA THR A 86 -3.37 1.76 11.21
C THR A 86 -4.83 1.90 10.80
N ARG A 87 -5.55 2.92 11.26
CA ARG A 87 -6.96 3.16 10.87
C ARG A 87 -7.12 3.51 9.39
N HIS A 88 -6.20 4.27 8.80
CA HIS A 88 -6.30 4.73 7.41
C HIS A 88 -5.56 3.83 6.42
N PHE A 89 -4.86 2.79 6.90
CA PHE A 89 -4.30 1.75 6.05
C PHE A 89 -5.42 0.87 5.47
N VAL A 90 -5.66 1.02 4.17
CA VAL A 90 -6.74 0.34 3.41
C VAL A 90 -6.24 -0.29 2.10
N ALA A 91 -4.95 -0.64 2.02
CA ALA A 91 -4.34 -1.24 0.81
C ALA A 91 -5.04 -2.52 0.33
N PHE A 92 -5.73 -3.22 1.22
CA PHE A 92 -6.50 -4.44 0.93
C PHE A 92 -8.01 -4.26 1.13
N SER A 93 -8.51 -3.02 1.13
CA SER A 93 -9.88 -2.67 1.56
C SER A 93 -10.19 -3.14 2.99
N ARG A 94 -11.45 -3.02 3.43
CA ARG A 94 -11.93 -3.44 4.76
C ARG A 94 -13.32 -4.06 4.69
N GLY A 95 -13.70 -4.77 5.75
CA GLY A 95 -15.00 -5.41 5.88
C GLY A 95 -15.10 -6.71 5.09
N HIS A 96 -16.33 -7.15 4.86
CA HIS A 96 -16.65 -8.45 4.24
C HIS A 96 -16.31 -8.55 2.73
N ARG A 97 -15.93 -7.43 2.09
CA ARG A 97 -15.47 -7.37 0.68
C ARG A 97 -14.00 -6.94 0.58
N ASN A 98 -13.21 -7.16 1.64
CA ASN A 98 -11.78 -6.96 1.56
C ASN A 98 -11.13 -7.96 0.59
N CYS A 99 -9.85 -7.74 0.29
CA CYS A 99 -9.09 -8.61 -0.60
C CYS A 99 -9.12 -10.06 -0.10
N ILE A 100 -9.72 -10.96 -0.89
CA ILE A 100 -9.74 -12.40 -0.62
C ILE A 100 -8.32 -12.99 -0.54
N GLY A 101 -7.37 -12.40 -1.27
CA GLY A 101 -5.97 -12.80 -1.31
C GLY A 101 -5.08 -12.20 -0.22
N LEU A 102 -5.64 -11.46 0.75
CA LEU A 102 -4.88 -10.74 1.78
C LEU A 102 -3.79 -11.62 2.44
N ASN A 103 -4.16 -12.79 2.93
CA ASN A 103 -3.24 -13.69 3.64
C ASN A 103 -2.15 -14.26 2.72
N LEU A 104 -2.51 -14.60 1.48
CA LEU A 104 -1.57 -15.09 0.48
C LEU A 104 -0.57 -14.00 0.08
N ALA A 105 -1.05 -12.78 -0.17
CA ALA A 105 -0.22 -11.63 -0.51
C ALA A 105 0.80 -11.34 0.60
N TRP A 106 0.38 -11.32 1.86
CA TRP A 106 1.29 -11.17 3.00
C TRP A 106 2.37 -12.24 3.03
N ALA A 107 1.99 -13.51 2.91
CA ALA A 107 2.95 -14.62 2.88
C ALA A 107 3.96 -14.47 1.72
N GLN A 108 3.49 -14.15 0.52
CA GLN A 108 4.34 -13.94 -0.66
C GLN A 108 5.31 -12.77 -0.47
N MET A 109 4.84 -11.62 0.01
CA MET A 109 5.70 -10.45 0.25
C MET A 109 6.77 -10.75 1.31
N TYR A 110 6.42 -11.42 2.42
CA TYR A 110 7.40 -11.81 3.42
C TYR A 110 8.45 -12.78 2.88
N ILE A 111 8.04 -13.80 2.11
CA ILE A 111 8.96 -14.79 1.54
C ILE A 111 9.86 -14.14 0.49
N ALA A 112 9.30 -13.33 -0.41
CA ALA A 112 10.06 -12.64 -1.45
C ALA A 112 11.10 -11.70 -0.84
N LEU A 113 10.68 -10.83 0.09
CA LEU A 113 11.58 -9.89 0.75
C LEU A 113 12.68 -10.62 1.53
N ALA A 114 12.33 -11.68 2.26
CA ALA A 114 13.31 -12.49 2.98
C ALA A 114 14.30 -13.19 2.06
N LYS A 115 13.86 -13.72 0.91
CA LYS A 115 14.75 -14.41 -0.05
C LYS A 115 15.69 -13.44 -0.76
N ILE A 116 15.20 -12.27 -1.15
CA ILE A 116 15.98 -11.28 -1.88
C ILE A 116 17.01 -10.63 -0.96
N LEU A 117 16.57 -10.04 0.15
CA LEU A 117 17.44 -9.26 1.05
C LEU A 117 18.46 -10.11 1.81
N ARG A 118 18.28 -11.42 1.92
CA ARG A 118 19.25 -12.32 2.57
C ARG A 118 20.33 -12.84 1.63
N ARG A 119 20.20 -12.63 0.32
CA ARG A 119 21.07 -13.27 -0.69
C ARG A 119 21.79 -12.27 -1.56
N PHE A 120 21.20 -11.11 -1.79
CA PHE A 120 21.70 -10.16 -2.78
C PHE A 120 21.89 -8.80 -2.14
N GLU A 121 23.05 -8.21 -2.41
CA GLU A 121 23.22 -6.77 -2.33
C GLU A 121 22.78 -6.17 -3.66
N LEU A 122 21.91 -5.16 -3.60
CA LEU A 122 21.23 -4.61 -4.76
C LEU A 122 21.46 -3.11 -4.87
N GLU A 123 21.74 -2.65 -6.09
CA GLU A 123 21.77 -1.22 -6.43
C GLU A 123 20.78 -0.92 -7.54
N LEU A 124 20.13 0.25 -7.50
CA LEU A 124 19.25 0.70 -8.57
C LEU A 124 20.03 0.90 -9.86
N PHE A 125 19.45 0.51 -10.99
CA PHE A 125 20.08 0.64 -12.30
C PHE A 125 19.18 1.33 -13.30
N ASP A 126 19.51 2.58 -13.64
CA ASP A 126 18.77 3.40 -14.62
C ASP A 126 17.26 3.35 -14.31
N VAL A 127 16.92 3.79 -13.10
CA VAL A 127 15.55 3.93 -12.61
C VAL A 127 15.30 5.42 -12.36
N VAL A 128 14.29 5.95 -13.02
CA VAL A 128 13.79 7.32 -12.82
C VAL A 128 12.40 7.20 -12.24
N ARG A 129 12.14 7.83 -11.09
CA ARG A 129 10.90 7.64 -10.34
C ARG A 129 9.67 7.97 -11.19
N GLU A 130 9.70 9.11 -11.85
CA GLU A 130 8.59 9.64 -12.67
C GLU A 130 8.31 8.75 -13.89
N ARG A 131 9.33 8.04 -14.39
CA ARG A 131 9.22 7.12 -15.53
C ARG A 131 8.77 5.73 -15.10
N ASP A 132 9.43 5.17 -14.10
CA ASP A 132 9.39 3.73 -13.83
C ASP A 132 8.50 3.35 -12.64
N ILE A 133 8.07 4.32 -11.81
CA ILE A 133 7.38 4.05 -10.54
C ILE A 133 6.05 4.82 -10.43
N ASP A 134 6.08 6.14 -10.63
CA ASP A 134 4.89 6.97 -10.39
C ASP A 134 3.79 6.65 -11.40
N HIS A 135 2.53 6.72 -10.94
CA HIS A 135 1.38 6.46 -11.79
C HIS A 135 1.26 7.53 -12.88
N HIS A 136 1.28 7.08 -14.14
CA HIS A 136 1.05 7.91 -15.32
C HIS A 136 -0.30 7.60 -15.97
N ARG A 137 -0.81 6.37 -15.81
CA ARG A 137 -2.08 5.92 -16.38
C ARG A 137 -2.89 5.14 -15.35
N ASP A 138 -4.21 5.26 -15.41
CA ASP A 138 -5.14 4.48 -14.61
C ASP A 138 -5.71 3.32 -15.46
N CYS A 139 -5.26 2.11 -15.15
CA CYS A 139 -5.68 0.87 -15.80
C CYS A 139 -6.28 -0.08 -14.76
N PHE A 140 -7.14 0.43 -13.85
CA PHE A 140 -7.52 -0.20 -12.58
C PHE A 140 -6.39 -0.24 -11.55
N LEU A 141 -5.20 -0.67 -11.99
CA LEU A 141 -3.94 -0.42 -11.32
C LEU A 141 -3.31 0.85 -11.89
N GLY A 142 -2.61 1.60 -11.03
CA GLY A 142 -1.83 2.74 -11.47
C GLY A 142 -0.58 2.25 -12.19
N GLU A 143 -0.52 2.48 -13.50
CA GLU A 143 0.60 2.06 -14.33
C GLU A 143 1.62 3.20 -14.53
N PRO A 144 2.93 2.87 -14.56
CA PRO A 144 3.97 3.83 -14.93
C PRO A 144 3.88 4.23 -16.40
N ARG A 145 4.79 5.09 -16.84
CA ARG A 145 4.86 5.55 -18.24
C ARG A 145 5.13 4.39 -19.20
N ASP A 146 4.63 4.49 -20.42
CA ASP A 146 4.73 3.48 -21.48
C ASP A 146 6.18 3.20 -21.90
N ASP A 147 7.07 4.18 -21.74
CA ASP A 147 8.50 4.09 -22.03
C ASP A 147 9.33 3.48 -20.88
N THR A 148 8.67 3.06 -19.80
CA THR A 148 9.31 2.36 -18.68
C THR A 148 9.97 1.05 -19.12
N ARG A 149 11.09 0.72 -18.48
CA ARG A 149 11.68 -0.64 -18.54
C ARG A 149 11.47 -1.40 -17.22
N GLY A 150 10.62 -0.86 -16.34
CA GLY A 150 10.40 -1.31 -14.98
C GLY A 150 11.53 -0.91 -14.03
N VAL A 151 11.33 -1.20 -12.74
CA VAL A 151 12.37 -1.04 -11.72
C VAL A 151 13.45 -2.09 -11.96
N ARG A 152 14.64 -1.64 -12.35
CA ARG A 152 15.81 -2.49 -12.61
C ARG A 152 16.84 -2.31 -11.51
N VAL A 153 17.48 -3.43 -11.16
CA VAL A 153 18.52 -3.50 -10.15
C VAL A 153 19.72 -4.28 -10.65
N LYS A 154 20.91 -3.90 -10.20
CA LYS A 154 22.14 -4.68 -10.32
C LYS A 154 22.33 -5.49 -9.05
N VAL A 155 22.73 -6.76 -9.20
CA VAL A 155 23.28 -7.54 -8.10
C VAL A 155 24.76 -7.17 -7.99
N VAL A 156 25.14 -6.47 -6.92
CA VAL A 156 26.52 -6.01 -6.70
C VAL A 156 27.30 -6.91 -5.75
N GLY A 157 26.59 -7.77 -5.01
CA GLY A 157 27.18 -8.72 -4.08
C GLY A 157 26.23 -9.87 -3.74
N LEU A 158 26.80 -10.94 -3.21
CA LEU A 158 26.06 -12.05 -2.61
C LEU A 158 26.28 -12.03 -1.10
N LEU A 159 25.18 -12.12 -0.35
CA LEU A 159 25.20 -12.25 1.09
C LEU A 159 25.13 -13.75 1.43
N GLU A 160 26.15 -14.26 2.12
CA GLU A 160 26.23 -15.65 2.60
C GLU A 160 25.39 -15.87 3.88
#